data_AF-A0A4Q0YNV8-F1
#
_entry.id   AF-A0A4Q0YNV8-F1
#
_cell.length_a   1.000
_cell.length_b   1.000
_cell.length_c   1.000
_cell.angle_alpha   90.00
_cell.angle_beta   90.00
_cell.angle_gamma   90.00
#
_symmetry.space_group_name_H-M   'P 1'
#
loop_
_entity.id
_entity.type
_entity.pdbx_description
1 polymer ?
#
loop_
_entity_poly.entity_id
_entity_poly.type
_entity_poly.pdbx_seq_one_letter_code
_entity_poly.pdbx_strand_id
1 'polypeptide(L)'
;MIDSKSQVAKRIKEAREWKGITQVKMAKLLAVARQTYLDIETGKTEPRVRMLSEIADITERPLVWFVYGDADVELHDVQYKQDVNRLLEHFSKLPHEARTAILNQSVNMASFLVNYSKSAQRN
;
A
#
# COMPACT_ATOMS: atom_id res chain seq x y z
N MET A 1 3.96 -15.92 -8.04
CA MET A 1 4.73 -16.78 -7.10
C MET A 1 4.68 -16.11 -5.73
N ILE A 2 4.32 -16.82 -4.65
CA ILE A 2 4.33 -16.23 -3.30
C ILE A 2 5.78 -16.07 -2.85
N ASP A 3 6.16 -14.88 -2.41
CA ASP A 3 7.53 -14.62 -1.97
C ASP A 3 7.87 -15.32 -0.65
N SER A 4 9.15 -15.58 -0.46
CA SER A 4 9.66 -16.23 0.75
C SER A 4 9.38 -15.40 2.01
N LYS A 5 9.25 -16.08 3.15
CA LYS A 5 9.05 -15.46 4.47
C LYS A 5 10.06 -14.34 4.77
N SER A 6 11.31 -14.47 4.32
CA SER A 6 12.34 -13.44 4.52
C SER A 6 12.07 -12.16 3.72
N GLN A 7 11.47 -12.27 2.53
CA GLN A 7 11.06 -11.12 1.73
C GLN A 7 9.86 -10.41 2.36
N VAL A 8 8.87 -11.15 2.86
CA VAL A 8 7.72 -10.59 3.59
C VAL A 8 8.19 -9.80 4.81
N ALA A 9 9.10 -10.38 5.62
CA ALA A 9 9.69 -9.72 6.78
C ALA A 9 10.41 -8.41 6.41
N LYS A 10 11.18 -8.43 5.32
CA LYS A 10 11.86 -7.23 4.80
C LYS A 10 10.86 -6.13 4.42
N ARG A 11 9.76 -6.48 3.74
CA ARG A 11 8.71 -5.54 3.34
C ARG A 11 7.96 -4.94 4.52
N ILE A 12 7.71 -5.72 5.57
CA ILE A 12 7.13 -5.22 6.82
C ILE A 12 8.02 -4.12 7.41
N LYS A 13 9.34 -4.37 7.45
CA LYS A 13 10.31 -3.37 7.91
C LYS A 13 10.31 -2.12 7.00
N GLU A 14 10.36 -2.31 5.69
CA GLU A 14 10.36 -1.21 4.71
C GLU A 14 9.09 -0.34 4.84
N ALA A 15 7.90 -0.96 4.93
CA ALA A 15 6.63 -0.26 5.10
C ALA A 15 6.58 0.54 6.41
N ARG A 16 7.08 -0.03 7.51
CA ARG A 16 7.18 0.68 8.79
C ARG A 16 8.10 1.90 8.68
N GLU A 17 9.26 1.75 8.06
CA GLU A 17 10.26 2.81 7.90
C GLU A 17 9.74 3.94 7.02
N TRP A 18 9.05 3.61 5.92
CA TRP A 18 8.38 4.59 5.07
C TRP A 18 7.29 5.37 5.80
N LYS A 19 6.56 4.73 6.71
CA LYS A 19 5.57 5.40 7.58
C LYS A 19 6.23 6.22 8.70
N GLY A 20 7.55 6.14 8.87
CA GLY A 20 8.29 6.87 9.91
C GLY A 20 8.05 6.35 11.34
N ILE A 21 7.61 5.10 11.49
CA ILE A 21 7.23 4.52 12.78
C ILE A 21 8.41 3.72 13.37
N THR A 22 8.65 3.83 14.69
CA THR A 22 9.67 3.00 15.36
C THR A 22 9.15 1.60 15.66
N GLN A 23 10.03 0.59 15.79
CA GLN A 23 9.61 -0.78 16.16
C GLN A 23 8.81 -0.82 17.47
N VAL A 24 9.17 0.02 18.44
CA VAL A 24 8.46 0.14 19.73
C VAL A 24 7.04 0.66 19.51
N LYS A 25 6.88 1.70 18.67
CA LYS A 25 5.57 2.27 18.38
C LYS A 25 4.71 1.31 17.58
N MET A 26 5.28 0.59 16.61
CA MET A 26 4.57 -0.41 15.81
C MET A 26 4.07 -1.57 16.68
N ALA A 27 4.91 -2.10 17.57
CA ALA A 27 4.51 -3.14 18.52
C ALA A 27 3.34 -2.69 19.42
N LYS A 28 3.35 -1.43 19.88
CA LYS A 28 2.25 -0.84 20.64
C LYS A 28 0.96 -0.75 19.82
N LEU A 29 1.04 -0.34 18.55
CA LEU A 29 -0.14 -0.26 17.66
C LEU A 29 -0.75 -1.64 17.38
N LEU A 30 0.09 -2.67 17.29
CA LEU A 30 -0.32 -4.06 17.07
C LEU A 30 -0.65 -4.81 18.37
N ALA A 31 -0.61 -4.14 19.52
CA ALA A 31 -0.82 -4.76 20.85
C ALA A 31 0.06 -6.01 21.10
N VAL A 32 1.31 -6.00 20.64
CA VAL A 32 2.28 -7.09 20.87
C VAL A 32 3.53 -6.60 21.62
N ALA A 33 4.29 -7.55 22.18
CA ALA A 33 5.59 -7.24 22.74
C ALA A 33 6.56 -6.75 21.65
N ARG A 34 7.44 -5.81 21.99
CA ARG A 34 8.47 -5.29 21.07
C ARG A 34 9.32 -6.43 20.48
N GLN A 35 9.67 -7.42 21.30
CA GLN A 35 10.46 -8.58 20.86
C GLN A 35 9.72 -9.39 19.79
N THR A 36 8.42 -9.61 19.96
CA THR A 36 7.58 -10.30 18.97
C THR A 36 7.62 -9.58 17.62
N TYR A 37 7.51 -8.24 17.63
CA TYR A 37 7.59 -7.44 16.41
C TYR A 37 8.99 -7.48 15.76
N LEU A 38 10.06 -7.45 16.57
CA LEU A 38 11.43 -7.63 16.08
C LEU A 38 11.63 -9.00 15.41
N ASP A 39 11.08 -10.06 16.00
CA ASP A 39 11.17 -11.41 15.44
C ASP A 39 10.41 -11.53 14.12
N ILE A 40 9.35 -10.73 13.91
CA ILE A 40 8.64 -10.63 12.63
C ILE A 40 9.51 -9.94 11.58
N GLU A 41 10.08 -8.77 11.87
CA GLU A 41 10.92 -8.03 10.91
C GLU A 41 12.22 -8.77 10.56
N THR A 42 12.68 -9.67 11.42
CA THR A 42 13.85 -10.52 11.17
C THR A 42 13.51 -11.85 10.53
N GLY A 43 12.22 -12.13 10.29
CA GLY A 43 11.76 -13.39 9.68
C GLY A 43 11.89 -14.61 10.59
N LYS A 44 12.14 -14.44 11.90
CA LYS A 44 12.09 -15.53 12.88
C LYS A 44 10.66 -16.01 13.09
N THR A 45 9.72 -15.07 13.20
CA THR A 45 8.29 -15.35 13.38
C THR A 45 7.53 -14.94 12.13
N GLU A 46 6.63 -15.80 11.65
CA GLU A 46 5.74 -15.45 10.55
C GLU A 46 4.49 -14.75 11.09
N PRO A 47 4.11 -13.58 10.57
CA PRO A 47 2.89 -12.92 10.99
C PRO A 47 1.67 -13.69 10.46
N ARG A 48 0.64 -13.83 11.30
CA ARG A 48 -0.66 -14.36 10.84
C ARG A 48 -1.32 -13.36 9.90
N VAL A 49 -2.19 -13.84 9.02
CA VAL A 49 -2.95 -13.01 8.05
C VAL A 49 -3.61 -11.80 8.71
N ARG A 50 -4.24 -11.97 9.89
CA ARG A 50 -4.84 -10.87 10.64
C ARG A 50 -3.84 -9.76 10.99
N MET A 51 -2.67 -10.14 11.51
CA MET A 51 -1.62 -9.18 11.86
C MET A 51 -1.05 -8.50 10.61
N LEU A 52 -0.90 -9.25 9.52
CA LEU A 52 -0.45 -8.67 8.25
C LEU A 52 -1.47 -7.65 7.70
N SER A 53 -2.76 -7.89 7.90
CA SER A 53 -3.83 -6.92 7.58
C SER A 53 -3.73 -5.66 8.46
N GLU A 54 -3.50 -5.80 9.76
CA GLU A 54 -3.32 -4.65 10.65
C GLU A 54 -2.06 -3.84 10.29
N ILE A 55 -0.97 -4.52 9.91
CA ILE A 55 0.25 -3.87 9.40
C ILE A 55 -0.07 -3.09 8.11
N ALA A 56 -0.85 -3.68 7.20
CA ALA A 56 -1.29 -3.02 5.96
C ALA A 56 -2.08 -1.74 6.25
N ASP A 57 -3.02 -1.78 7.19
CA ASP A 57 -3.81 -0.61 7.59
C ASP A 57 -2.93 0.49 8.22
N ILE A 58 -2.02 0.13 9.13
CA ILE A 58 -1.13 1.10 9.81
C ILE A 58 -0.14 1.75 8.83
N THR A 59 0.40 0.96 7.91
CA THR A 59 1.44 1.43 6.97
C THR A 59 0.87 2.00 5.68
N GLU A 60 -0.45 1.91 5.49
CA GLU A 60 -1.17 2.31 4.28
C GLU A 60 -0.60 1.62 3.02
N ARG A 61 -0.17 0.36 3.17
CA ARG A 61 0.32 -0.47 2.08
C ARG A 61 -0.67 -1.57 1.79
N PRO A 62 -0.96 -1.90 0.51
CA PRO A 62 -1.87 -3.00 0.19
C PRO A 62 -1.37 -4.32 0.79
N LEU A 63 -2.27 -5.12 1.39
CA LEU A 63 -1.94 -6.43 1.96
C LEU A 63 -1.18 -7.32 0.95
N VAL A 64 -1.63 -7.29 -0.30
CA VAL A 64 -1.07 -8.05 -1.43
C VAL A 64 0.41 -7.69 -1.66
N TRP A 65 0.80 -6.43 -1.45
CA TRP A 65 2.18 -5.98 -1.63
C TRP A 65 3.15 -6.66 -0.66
N PHE A 66 2.72 -7.00 0.56
CA PHE A 66 3.61 -7.73 1.49
C PHE A 66 3.96 -9.13 0.98
N VAL A 67 3.03 -9.80 0.29
CA VAL A 67 3.13 -11.19 -0.14
C VAL A 67 3.83 -11.33 -1.50
N TYR A 68 3.59 -10.39 -2.42
CA TYR A 68 4.08 -10.45 -3.80
C TYR A 68 5.07 -9.32 -4.14
N GLY A 69 5.16 -8.29 -3.30
CA GLY A 69 6.03 -7.13 -3.52
C GLY A 69 5.66 -6.34 -4.75
N ASP A 70 6.69 -5.76 -5.36
CA ASP A 70 6.61 -5.10 -6.66
C ASP A 70 6.75 -6.10 -7.82
N ALA A 71 6.83 -7.41 -7.54
CA ALA A 71 6.75 -8.43 -8.58
C ALA A 71 5.33 -8.44 -9.12
N ASP A 72 5.16 -7.69 -10.20
CA ASP A 72 3.93 -7.47 -10.93
C ASP A 72 2.80 -6.86 -10.09
N VAL A 73 2.83 -5.53 -9.99
CA VAL A 73 1.65 -4.79 -10.46
C VAL A 73 1.57 -4.98 -11.98
N GLU A 74 1.42 -6.23 -12.44
CA GLU A 74 0.57 -6.44 -13.59
C GLU A 74 -0.77 -5.92 -13.10
N LEU A 75 -1.15 -4.74 -13.57
CA LEU A 75 -2.54 -4.34 -13.64
C LEU A 75 -3.29 -5.59 -14.11
N HIS A 76 -3.91 -6.31 -13.17
CA HIS A 76 -4.51 -7.63 -13.39
C HIS A 76 -5.75 -7.56 -14.28
N ASP A 77 -6.03 -6.37 -14.81
CA ASP A 77 -6.91 -6.13 -15.92
C ASP A 77 -6.07 -5.58 -17.08
N VAL A 78 -5.84 -6.43 -18.08
CA VAL A 78 -5.34 -6.03 -19.40
C VAL A 78 -6.15 -4.84 -19.94
N GLN A 79 -7.43 -4.76 -19.56
CA GLN A 79 -8.32 -3.64 -19.85
C GLN A 79 -7.79 -2.28 -19.37
N TYR A 80 -7.29 -2.17 -18.14
CA TYR A 80 -6.84 -0.88 -17.60
C TYR A 80 -5.37 -0.61 -17.84
N LYS A 81 -4.55 -1.62 -18.17
CA LYS A 81 -3.12 -1.45 -18.45
C LYS A 81 -2.86 -0.48 -19.60
N GLN A 82 -3.68 -0.55 -20.65
CA GLN A 82 -3.58 0.37 -21.78
C GLN A 82 -3.93 1.81 -21.38
N ASP A 83 -5.02 2.00 -20.65
CA ASP A 83 -5.47 3.32 -20.22
C ASP A 83 -4.49 3.97 -19.23
N VAL A 84 -3.94 3.19 -18.30
CA VAL A 84 -2.93 3.67 -17.34
C VAL A 84 -1.64 4.05 -18.07
N ASN A 85 -1.16 3.22 -19.00
CA ASN A 85 0.03 3.54 -19.77
C ASN A 85 -0.17 4.79 -20.63
N ARG A 86 -1.34 4.92 -21.26
CA ARG A 86 -1.71 6.11 -22.04
C ARG A 86 -1.75 7.35 -21.17
N LEU A 87 -2.32 7.26 -19.96
CA LEU A 87 -2.35 8.36 -19.00
C LEU A 87 -0.93 8.77 -18.59
N LEU A 88 -0.06 7.81 -18.26
CA LEU A 88 1.34 8.06 -17.88
C LEU A 88 2.14 8.71 -19.02
N GLU A 89 1.93 8.27 -20.26
CA GLU A 89 2.57 8.87 -21.43
C GLU A 89 2.23 10.36 -21.55
N HIS A 90 0.94 10.71 -21.45
CA HIS A 90 0.52 12.12 -21.49
C HIS A 90 1.05 12.90 -20.30
N PHE A 91 1.01 12.32 -19.10
CA PHE A 91 1.51 12.94 -17.87
C PHE A 91 3.01 13.28 -17.92
N SER A 92 3.81 12.41 -18.54
CA SER A 92 5.25 12.60 -18.70
C SER A 92 5.60 13.86 -19.53
N LYS A 93 4.71 14.24 -20.46
CA LYS A 93 4.87 15.39 -21.36
C LYS A 93 4.40 16.71 -20.74
N LEU A 94 3.74 16.68 -19.58
CA LEU A 94 3.21 17.88 -18.94
C LEU A 94 4.31 18.67 -18.21
N PRO A 95 4.28 20.02 -18.30
CA PRO A 95 5.01 20.91 -17.41
C PRO A 95 4.62 20.69 -15.95
N HIS A 96 5.53 21.02 -15.02
CA HIS A 96 5.35 20.76 -13.60
C HIS A 96 4.04 21.34 -13.03
N GLU A 97 3.71 22.59 -13.36
CA GLU A 97 2.49 23.25 -12.87
C GLU A 97 1.22 22.55 -13.34
N ALA A 98 1.15 22.19 -14.63
CA ALA A 98 0.03 21.46 -15.21
C ALA A 98 -0.11 20.05 -14.61
N ARG A 99 1.02 19.37 -14.38
CA ARG A 99 1.06 18.06 -13.73
C ARG A 99 0.45 18.11 -12.32
N THR A 100 0.87 19.09 -11.53
CA THR A 100 0.38 19.29 -10.16
C THR A 100 -1.11 19.63 -10.14
N ALA A 101 -1.57 20.50 -11.05
CA ALA A 101 -2.98 20.85 -11.17
C ALA A 101 -3.86 19.63 -11.50
N ILE A 102 -3.45 18.79 -12.46
CA ILE A 102 -4.20 17.60 -12.84
C ILE A 102 -4.20 16.54 -11.73
N LEU A 103 -3.08 16.36 -11.02
CA LEU A 103 -3.04 15.45 -9.86
C LEU A 103 -4.04 15.88 -8.78
N ASN A 104 -4.05 17.16 -8.42
CA ASN A 104 -4.97 17.68 -7.41
C ASN A 104 -6.43 17.50 -7.83
N GLN A 105 -6.77 17.80 -9.09
CA GLN A 105 -8.13 17.57 -9.60
C GLN A 105 -8.51 16.09 -9.60
N SER A 106 -7.59 15.22 -10.01
CA SER A 106 -7.84 13.77 -10.08
C SER A 106 -8.11 13.19 -8.69
N VAL A 107 -7.35 13.61 -7.68
CA VAL A 107 -7.54 13.21 -6.28
C VAL A 107 -8.88 13.73 -5.73
N ASN A 108 -9.23 14.97 -6.02
CA ASN A 108 -10.52 15.54 -5.61
C ASN A 108 -11.71 14.79 -6.24
N MET A 109 -11.61 14.48 -7.53
CA MET A 109 -12.65 13.72 -8.25
C MET A 109 -12.79 12.30 -7.71
N ALA A 110 -11.68 11.59 -7.49
CA ALA A 110 -11.70 10.25 -6.90
C ALA A 110 -12.34 10.28 -5.51
N SER A 111 -11.96 11.24 -4.66
CA SER A 111 -12.53 11.42 -3.33
C SER A 111 -14.03 11.70 -3.39
N PHE A 112 -14.48 12.54 -4.33
CA PHE A 112 -15.89 12.81 -4.55
C PHE A 112 -16.68 11.55 -4.95
N LEU A 113 -16.19 10.79 -5.93
CA LEU A 113 -16.86 9.58 -6.42
C LEU A 113 -16.96 8.48 -5.34
N VAL A 114 -15.92 8.34 -4.51
CA VAL A 114 -15.93 7.42 -3.36
C VAL A 114 -16.98 7.83 -2.32
N ASN A 115 -17.12 9.13 -2.06
CA ASN A 115 -18.12 9.62 -1.10
C ASN A 115 -19.54 9.53 -1.65
N TYR A 116 -19.72 9.85 -2.94
CA TYR A 116 -21.01 9.77 -3.63
C TYR A 116 -21.53 8.33 -3.65
N SER A 117 -20.70 7.36 -4.04
CA SER A 117 -21.08 5.94 -4.06
C SER A 117 -21.50 5.41 -2.69
N LYS A 118 -20.81 5.80 -1.60
CA LYS A 118 -21.19 5.48 -0.22
C LYS A 118 -22.53 6.08 0.20
N SER A 119 -22.88 7.27 -0.31
CA SER A 119 -24.16 7.92 -0.04
C SER A 119 -25.32 7.33 -0.85
N ALA A 120 -25.06 6.93 -2.10
CA ALA A 120 -26.04 6.33 -2.99
C ALA A 120 -26.45 4.90 -2.58
N GLN A 121 -25.58 4.17 -1.86
CA GLN A 121 -25.87 2.83 -1.32
C GLN A 121 -26.63 2.84 0.03
N ARG A 122 -26.88 4.01 0.63
CA ARG A 122 -27.55 4.16 1.93
C ARG A 122 -29.04 4.52 1.83
N ASN A 123 -29.57 4.72 0.63
CA ASN A 123 -30.98 4.93 0.33
C ASN A 123 -31.55 3.70 -0.39
#